data_AF-A0A117ST07-F1
#
_entry.id   AF-A0A117ST07-F1
#
_cell.length_a   1.000
_cell.length_b   1.000
_cell.length_c   1.000
_cell.angle_alpha   90.00
_cell.angle_beta   90.00
_cell.angle_gamma   90.00
#
_symmetry.space_group_name_H-M   'P 1'
#
loop_
_entity.id
_entity.type
_entity.pdbx_description
1 polymer ?
#
loop_
_entity_poly.entity_id
_entity_poly.type
_entity_poly.pdbx_seq_one_letter_code
_entity_poly.pdbx_strand_id
1 'polypeptide(L)'
;MYTTILLDTGEVAKVPNAVLKDSMVISRTNTVRRMVRVRLDLPTKVPIDDFENTLRELLISDGIKDVKVFAEETWQQLETYQVAIVAYGDLNLSPEELKSIVLKRAIEVRSRLTKMSNG
;
A
#
# COMPACT_ATOMS: atom_id res chain seq x y z
N MET A 1 -1.99 34.91 -16.56
CA MET A 1 -1.79 33.61 -17.24
C MET A 1 -2.30 32.51 -16.31
N TYR A 2 -3.08 31.56 -16.82
CA TYR A 2 -3.75 30.52 -16.03
C TYR A 2 -3.44 29.14 -16.61
N THR A 3 -3.48 28.13 -15.75
CA THR A 3 -3.46 26.72 -16.11
C THR A 3 -4.87 26.17 -15.94
N THR A 4 -5.31 25.37 -16.90
CA THR A 4 -6.64 24.77 -16.94
C THR A 4 -6.53 23.28 -16.60
N ILE A 5 -7.38 22.79 -15.69
CA ILE A 5 -7.42 21.39 -15.25
C ILE A 5 -8.84 20.87 -15.49
N LEU A 6 -8.95 19.73 -16.19
CA LEU A 6 -10.20 18.97 -16.29
C LEU A 6 -10.30 18.05 -15.07
N LEU A 7 -11.35 18.21 -14.27
CA LEU A 7 -11.58 17.41 -13.08
C LEU A 7 -12.26 16.08 -13.45
N ASP A 8 -12.20 15.11 -12.54
CA ASP A 8 -12.87 13.81 -12.69
C ASP A 8 -14.40 13.95 -12.79
N THR A 9 -14.95 15.08 -12.33
CA THR A 9 -16.37 15.44 -12.46
C THR A 9 -16.74 15.96 -13.86
N GLY A 10 -15.76 16.18 -14.74
CA GLY A 10 -15.94 16.79 -16.06
C GLY A 10 -15.93 18.33 -16.05
N GLU A 11 -15.83 18.96 -14.87
CA GLU A 11 -15.74 20.40 -14.74
C GLU A 11 -14.33 20.93 -15.06
N VAL A 12 -14.27 22.20 -15.47
CA VAL A 12 -13.02 22.86 -15.83
C VAL A 12 -12.60 23.83 -14.72
N ALA A 13 -11.52 23.51 -14.01
CA ALA A 13 -10.90 24.39 -13.04
C ALA A 13 -9.82 25.27 -13.72
N LYS A 14 -9.79 26.56 -13.37
CA LYS A 14 -8.75 27.51 -13.81
C LYS A 14 -7.94 27.96 -12.61
N VAL A 15 -6.63 27.67 -12.63
CA VAL A 15 -5.73 28.01 -11.53
C VAL A 15 -4.73 29.07 -12.02
N PRO A 16 -4.56 30.21 -11.31
CA PRO A 16 -3.55 31.19 -11.65
C PRO A 16 -2.14 30.58 -11.57
N ASN A 17 -1.27 30.86 -12.55
CA ASN A 17 0.08 30.29 -12.56
C ASN A 17 0.94 30.72 -11.36
N ALA A 18 0.70 31.91 -10.80
CA ALA A 18 1.37 32.37 -9.60
C ALA A 18 1.09 31.44 -8.40
N VAL A 19 -0.16 31.00 -8.24
CA VAL A 19 -0.57 30.08 -7.17
C VAL A 19 0.07 28.70 -7.38
N LEU A 20 0.08 28.20 -8.62
CA LEU A 20 0.70 26.90 -8.92
C LEU A 20 2.20 26.88 -8.66
N LYS A 21 2.91 27.98 -8.94
CA LYS A 21 4.36 28.08 -8.75
C LYS A 21 4.76 27.91 -7.28
N ASP A 22 3.93 28.40 -6.37
CA ASP A 22 4.21 28.35 -4.92
C ASP A 22 3.54 27.14 -4.23
N SER A 23 2.91 26.26 -5.00
CA SER A 23 2.17 25.10 -4.49
C SER A 23 2.95 23.79 -4.65
N MET A 24 2.71 22.84 -3.74
CA MET A 24 3.15 21.45 -3.95
C MET A 24 2.27 20.78 -5.02
N VAL A 25 2.86 20.47 -6.18
CA VAL A 25 2.18 19.78 -7.27
C VAL A 25 2.50 18.28 -7.22
N ILE A 26 1.50 17.44 -6.99
CA ILE A 26 1.65 15.98 -6.96
C ILE A 26 1.32 15.43 -8.34
N SER A 27 2.33 14.98 -9.09
CA SER A 27 2.12 14.27 -10.36
C SER A 27 2.00 12.77 -10.15
N ARG A 28 0.86 12.20 -10.56
CA ARG A 28 0.62 10.74 -10.54
C ARG A 28 1.05 10.02 -11.83
N THR A 29 1.46 10.77 -12.86
CA THR A 29 1.88 10.25 -14.17
C THR A 29 3.39 10.07 -14.30
N ASN A 30 4.20 10.82 -13.54
CA ASN A 30 5.67 10.71 -13.55
C ASN A 30 6.24 9.68 -12.55
N THR A 31 5.41 8.81 -11.98
CA THR A 31 5.87 7.83 -11.01
C THR A 31 6.45 6.60 -11.71
N VAL A 32 7.70 6.24 -11.42
CA VAL A 32 8.36 5.04 -12.02
C VAL A 32 7.75 3.72 -11.51
N ARG A 33 7.01 3.77 -10.39
CA ARG A 33 6.36 2.62 -9.76
C ARG A 33 4.99 3.04 -9.20
N ARG A 34 4.03 2.13 -9.21
CA ARG A 34 2.78 2.29 -8.46
C ARG A 34 3.02 1.87 -7.01
N MET A 35 2.51 2.63 -6.06
CA MET A 35 2.58 2.30 -4.64
C MET A 35 1.17 2.12 -4.10
N VAL A 36 0.95 1.06 -3.34
CA VAL A 36 -0.24 0.89 -2.50
C VAL A 36 0.18 0.73 -1.05
N ARG A 37 -0.65 1.27 -0.16
CA ARG A 37 -0.56 1.04 1.27
C ARG A 37 -1.85 0.36 1.72
N VAL A 38 -1.72 -0.79 2.36
CA VAL A 38 -2.85 -1.52 2.95
C VAL A 38 -2.60 -1.75 4.43
N ARG A 39 -3.70 -1.87 5.19
CA ARG A 39 -3.65 -2.16 6.62
C ARG A 39 -4.26 -3.53 6.88
N LEU A 40 -3.65 -4.26 7.79
CA LEU A 40 -4.11 -5.58 8.23
C LEU A 40 -3.84 -5.74 9.72
N ASP A 41 -4.76 -6.37 10.44
CA ASP A 41 -4.52 -6.74 11.83
C ASP A 41 -3.86 -8.12 11.90
N LEU A 42 -2.76 -8.19 12.65
CA LEU A 42 -1.98 -9.38 12.94
C LEU A 42 -2.08 -9.74 14.43
N PRO A 43 -2.13 -11.04 14.78
CA PRO A 43 -1.97 -11.47 16.17
C PRO A 43 -0.59 -11.08 16.70
N THR A 44 -0.52 -10.64 17.96
CA THR A 44 0.72 -10.28 18.68
C THR A 44 1.75 -11.40 18.74
N LYS A 45 1.32 -12.66 18.62
CA LYS A 45 2.20 -13.83 18.55
C LYS A 45 2.97 -13.97 17.23
N VAL A 46 2.54 -13.29 16.17
CA VAL A 46 3.20 -13.34 14.86
C VAL A 46 4.26 -12.25 14.79
N PRO A 47 5.56 -12.58 14.70
CA PRO A 47 6.61 -11.58 14.52
C PRO A 47 6.47 -10.85 13.19
N ILE A 48 6.71 -9.53 13.22
CA ILE A 48 6.59 -8.70 12.01
C ILE A 48 7.61 -9.09 10.94
N ASP A 49 8.83 -9.43 11.34
CA ASP A 49 9.91 -9.81 10.42
C ASP A 49 9.58 -11.09 9.66
N ASP A 50 9.02 -12.09 10.35
CA ASP A 50 8.57 -13.35 9.73
C ASP A 50 7.42 -13.13 8.75
N PHE A 51 6.46 -12.29 9.15
CA PHE A 51 5.35 -11.89 8.28
C PHE A 51 5.85 -11.15 7.04
N GLU A 52 6.75 -10.17 7.21
CA GLU A 52 7.32 -9.39 6.13
C GLU A 52 8.11 -10.26 5.15
N ASN A 53 8.98 -11.14 5.65
CA ASN A 53 9.80 -12.02 4.81
C ASN A 53 8.92 -12.99 4.00
N THR A 54 7.96 -13.65 4.66
CA THR A 54 7.05 -14.59 3.99
C THR A 54 6.17 -13.88 2.95
N LEU A 55 5.67 -12.69 3.28
CA LEU A 55 4.87 -11.89 2.37
C LEU A 55 5.67 -11.40 1.17
N ARG A 56 6.93 -10.97 1.41
CA ARG A 56 7.84 -10.50 0.37
C ARG A 56 8.13 -11.60 -0.66
N GLU A 57 8.38 -12.84 -0.22
CA GLU A 57 8.64 -13.97 -1.12
C GLU A 57 7.46 -14.25 -2.06
N LEU A 58 6.23 -14.28 -1.52
CA LEU A 58 5.03 -14.50 -2.32
C LEU A 58 4.79 -13.35 -3.30
N LEU A 59 4.94 -12.10 -2.85
CA LEU A 59 4.67 -10.93 -3.68
C LEU A 59 5.73 -10.74 -4.78
N ILE A 60 6.99 -11.05 -4.52
CA ILE A 60 8.02 -11.07 -5.57
C ILE A 60 7.66 -12.12 -6.64
N SER A 61 7.15 -13.28 -6.23
CA SER A 61 6.69 -14.32 -7.17
C SER A 61 5.49 -13.87 -8.02
N ASP A 62 4.64 -12.99 -7.49
CA ASP A 62 3.53 -12.36 -8.20
C ASP A 62 3.95 -11.13 -9.04
N GLY A 63 5.26 -10.83 -9.13
CA GLY A 63 5.80 -9.73 -9.94
C GLY A 63 5.83 -8.35 -9.25
N ILE A 64 5.58 -8.30 -7.94
CA ILE A 64 5.71 -7.07 -7.13
C ILE A 64 7.19 -6.78 -6.87
N LYS A 65 7.60 -5.52 -7.01
CA LYS A 65 9.02 -5.14 -7.02
C LYS A 65 9.61 -5.01 -5.63
N ASP A 66 8.85 -4.48 -4.69
CA ASP A 66 9.31 -4.24 -3.32
C ASP A 66 8.12 -4.18 -2.35
N VAL A 67 8.36 -4.63 -1.12
CA VAL A 67 7.40 -4.70 -0.02
C VAL A 67 8.11 -4.35 1.28
N LYS A 68 7.48 -3.46 2.05
CA LYS A 68 7.87 -3.12 3.42
C LYS A 68 6.67 -3.23 4.34
N VAL A 69 6.87 -3.73 5.54
CA VAL A 69 5.82 -3.84 6.56
C VAL A 69 6.22 -3.00 7.77
N PHE A 70 5.28 -2.24 8.30
CA PHE A 70 5.48 -1.40 9.48
C PHE A 70 4.46 -1.76 10.53
N ALA A 71 4.91 -2.00 11.77
CA ALA A 71 4.01 -2.09 12.91
C ALA A 71 3.50 -0.68 13.23
N GLU A 72 2.18 -0.53 13.32
CA GLU A 72 1.55 0.73 13.73
C GLU A 72 1.10 0.61 15.19
N GLU A 73 -0.21 0.45 15.42
CA GLU A 73 -0.82 0.47 16.75
C GLU A 73 -1.07 -0.95 17.28
N THR A 74 -0.86 -1.14 18.58
CA THR A 74 -1.25 -2.37 19.27
C THR A 74 -2.58 -2.15 19.98
N TRP A 75 -3.56 -2.99 19.69
CA TRP A 75 -4.85 -2.97 20.37
C TRP A 75 -4.75 -3.85 21.61
N GLN A 76 -4.45 -3.25 22.76
CA GLN A 76 -4.21 -3.96 24.02
C GLN A 76 -5.35 -4.92 24.44
N GLN A 77 -6.58 -4.67 23.97
CA GLN A 77 -7.76 -5.48 24.28
C GLN A 77 -7.95 -6.69 23.36
N LEU A 78 -7.29 -6.75 22.20
CA LEU A 78 -7.60 -7.71 21.13
C LEU A 78 -6.47 -8.71 20.83
N GLU A 79 -5.38 -8.71 21.62
CA GLU A 79 -4.16 -9.50 21.34
C GLU A 79 -3.65 -9.33 19.89
N THR A 80 -3.99 -8.23 19.24
CA THR A 80 -3.62 -7.91 17.86
C THR A 80 -2.91 -6.57 17.78
N TYR A 81 -2.13 -6.39 16.71
CA TYR A 81 -1.56 -5.12 16.31
C TYR A 81 -1.82 -4.90 14.83
N GLN A 82 -1.94 -3.63 14.44
CA GLN A 82 -2.11 -3.23 13.06
C GLN A 82 -0.75 -3.13 12.38
N VAL A 83 -0.66 -3.67 11.17
CA VAL A 83 0.48 -3.46 10.28
C VAL A 83 0.07 -2.67 9.05
N ALA A 84 0.94 -1.75 8.63
CA ALA A 84 0.89 -1.10 7.33
C ALA A 84 1.84 -1.81 6.37
N ILE A 85 1.28 -2.35 5.28
CA ILE A 85 2.03 -2.98 4.21
C ILE A 85 2.12 -1.98 3.06
N VAL A 86 3.35 -1.63 2.69
CA VAL A 86 3.64 -0.74 1.56
C VAL A 86 4.25 -1.58 0.45
N ALA A 87 3.57 -1.66 -0.69
CA ALA A 87 3.99 -2.46 -1.82
C ALA A 87 4.17 -1.59 -3.08
N TYR A 88 5.20 -1.91 -3.86
CA TYR A 88 5.54 -1.22 -5.10
C TYR A 88 5.38 -2.15 -6.29
N GLY A 89 4.46 -1.83 -7.18
CA GLY A 89 4.21 -2.56 -8.42
C GLY A 89 4.68 -1.81 -9.66
N ASP A 90 4.71 -2.53 -10.78
CA ASP A 90 4.94 -1.96 -12.10
C ASP A 90 3.78 -1.02 -12.51
N LEU A 91 4.03 -0.11 -13.46
CA LEU A 91 3.04 0.82 -14.00
C LEU A 91 1.94 0.10 -14.80
N ASN A 92 2.22 -1.11 -15.30
CA ASN A 92 1.26 -1.93 -16.02
C ASN A 92 0.16 -2.52 -15.11
N LEU A 93 0.38 -2.56 -13.80
CA LEU A 93 -0.64 -2.98 -12.84
C LEU A 93 -1.48 -1.78 -12.42
N SER A 94 -2.80 -1.92 -12.48
CA SER A 94 -3.68 -0.90 -11.91
C SER A 94 -3.50 -0.86 -10.38
N PRO A 95 -3.73 0.30 -9.74
CA PRO A 95 -3.67 0.40 -8.28
C PRO A 95 -4.62 -0.57 -7.56
N GLU A 96 -5.78 -0.85 -8.16
CA GLU A 96 -6.78 -1.77 -7.60
C GLU A 96 -6.33 -3.23 -7.67
N GLU A 97 -5.76 -3.65 -8.81
CA GLU A 97 -5.16 -4.99 -8.95
C GLU A 97 -4.00 -5.18 -7.99
N LEU A 98 -3.09 -4.21 -7.92
CA LEU A 98 -1.96 -4.24 -6.99
C LEU A 98 -2.43 -4.36 -5.54
N LYS A 99 -3.44 -3.56 -5.15
CA LYS A 99 -4.05 -3.64 -3.82
C LYS A 99 -4.69 -5.02 -3.55
N SER A 100 -5.40 -5.57 -4.54
CA SER A 100 -6.06 -6.87 -4.44
C SER A 100 -5.08 -8.02 -4.25
N ILE A 101 -3.99 -8.05 -5.03
CA ILE A 101 -2.91 -9.04 -4.91
C ILE A 101 -2.29 -8.97 -3.51
N VAL A 102 -1.90 -7.77 -3.07
CA VAL A 102 -1.25 -7.55 -1.77
C VAL A 102 -2.16 -7.99 -0.62
N LEU A 103 -3.45 -7.64 -0.65
CA LEU A 103 -4.40 -8.05 0.39
C LEU A 103 -4.60 -9.56 0.44
N LYS A 104 -4.76 -10.22 -0.71
CA LYS A 104 -4.96 -11.67 -0.78
C LYS A 104 -3.76 -12.42 -0.19
N ARG A 105 -2.54 -12.03 -0.58
CA ARG A 105 -1.31 -12.63 -0.03
C ARG A 105 -1.12 -12.32 1.45
N ALA A 106 -1.40 -11.10 1.88
CA ALA A 106 -1.29 -10.73 3.29
C ALA A 106 -2.23 -11.56 4.20
N ILE A 107 -3.47 -11.78 3.76
CA ILE A 107 -4.43 -12.64 4.48
C ILE A 107 -3.97 -14.10 4.50
N GLU A 108 -3.44 -14.58 3.37
CA GLU A 108 -2.88 -15.93 3.26
C GLU A 108 -1.71 -16.14 4.23
N VAL A 109 -0.74 -15.24 4.24
CA VAL A 109 0.44 -15.30 5.13
C VAL A 109 0.01 -15.23 6.59
N ARG A 110 -0.89 -14.29 6.95
CA ARG A 110 -1.45 -14.22 8.30
C ARG A 110 -2.05 -15.57 8.72
N SER A 111 -2.86 -16.18 7.85
CA SER A 111 -3.52 -17.44 8.16
C SER A 111 -2.54 -18.61 8.32
N ARG A 112 -1.44 -18.62 7.56
CA ARG A 112 -0.37 -19.63 7.67
C ARG A 112 0.38 -19.49 8.99
N LEU A 113 0.84 -18.28 9.31
CA LEU A 113 1.66 -18.02 10.51
C LEU A 113 0.84 -18.19 11.80
N THR A 114 -0.43 -17.80 11.82
CA THR A 114 -1.31 -18.02 12.99
C THR A 114 -1.53 -19.51 13.26
N LYS A 115 -1.62 -20.36 12.22
CA LYS A 115 -1.76 -21.82 12.41
C LYS A 115 -0.50 -22.44 13.00
N MET A 116 0.68 -21.99 12.56
CA MET A 116 1.97 -22.46 13.08
C MET A 116 2.20 -22.04 14.54
N SER A 117 1.71 -20.87 14.95
CA SER A 117 1.85 -20.39 16.33
C SER A 117 0.91 -21.06 17.33
N ASN A 118 -0.09 -21.82 16.87
CA ASN A 118 -1.11 -22.46 17.72
C ASN A 118 -0.96 -24.00 17.78
N GLY A 119 0.08 -24.56 17.17
CA GLY A 119 0.46 -25.98 17.29
C GLY A 119 1.65 -26.14 18.21
#